data_AF-R7PYC1-F1
#
_entry.id   AF-R7PYC1-F1
#
_cell.length_a   1.000
_cell.length_b   1.000
_cell.length_c   1.000
_cell.angle_alpha   90.00
_cell.angle_beta   90.00
_cell.angle_gamma   90.00
#
_symmetry.space_group_name_H-M   'P 1'
#
loop_
_entity.id
_entity.type
_entity.pdbx_description
1 polymer ?
#
loop_
_entity_poly.entity_id
_entity_poly.type
_entity_poly.pdbx_seq_one_letter_code
_entity_poly.pdbx_strand_id
1 'polypeptide(L)' 'MAFSIRLTEDEEILARRYAALMGVSMGEAFKQALFEKIEDEYDIAVGEAAYRRYLDNPKTYSHAEVLKMFGDEE' A
#
# COMPACT_ATOMS: atom_id res chain seq x y z
N MET A 1 23.09 3.58 -5.58
CA MET A 1 23.13 4.37 -4.32
C MET A 1 23.03 3.37 -3.17
N ALA A 2 23.82 3.51 -2.11
CA ALA A 2 23.79 2.62 -0.95
C ALA A 2 23.59 3.45 0.31
N PHE A 3 22.79 2.95 1.24
CA PHE A 3 22.57 3.53 2.57
C PHE A 3 22.83 2.46 3.63
N SER A 4 23.27 2.89 4.80
CA SER A 4 23.56 1.99 5.91
C SER A 4 22.61 2.29 7.06
N ILE A 5 21.98 1.24 7.58
CA ILE A 5 21.12 1.29 8.77
C ILE A 5 21.90 0.62 9.88
N ARG A 6 22.00 1.28 11.04
CA ARG A 6 22.57 0.68 12.25
C ARG A 6 21.46 -0.11 12.95
N LEU A 7 21.73 -1.39 13.18
CA LEU A 7 20.86 -2.29 13.93
C LEU A 7 21.60 -2.76 15.18
N THR A 8 20.83 -3.04 16.22
CA THR A 8 21.27 -3.91 17.32
C THR A 8 21.39 -5.35 16.82
N GLU A 9 22.07 -6.19 17.60
CA GLU A 9 22.24 -7.61 17.26
C GLU A 9 20.88 -8.34 17.16
N ASP A 10 19.95 -8.06 18.08
CA ASP A 10 18.61 -8.66 18.07
C ASP A 10 17.78 -8.22 16.86
N GLU A 11 17.83 -6.94 16.50
CA GLU A 11 17.14 -6.42 15.31
C GLU A 11 17.68 -7.04 14.02
N GLU A 12 19.01 -7.19 13.92
CA GLU A 12 19.63 -7.84 12.77
C GLU A 12 19.21 -9.31 12.66
N ILE A 13 19.22 -10.05 13.77
CA ILE A 13 18.79 -11.46 13.80
C ILE A 13 17.33 -11.57 13.36
N LEU A 14 16.46 -10.68 13.85
CA LEU A 14 15.05 -10.68 13.49
C LEU A 14 14.84 -10.38 12.00
N ALA A 15 15.46 -9.32 11.49
CA ALA A 15 15.35 -8.92 10.08
C ALA A 15 15.88 -10.02 9.15
N ARG A 16 17.00 -10.66 9.51
CA ARG A 16 17.59 -11.75 8.74
C ARG A 16 16.70 -12.98 8.70
N ARG A 17 16.09 -13.36 9.83
CA ARG A 17 15.14 -14.50 9.90
C ARG A 17 13.87 -14.22 9.10
N TYR A 18 13.33 -13.01 9.20
CA TYR A 18 12.17 -12.59 8.41
C TYR A 18 12.46 -12.68 6.90
N ALA A 19 13.58 -12.09 6.46
CA ALA A 19 13.97 -12.12 5.05
C ALA A 19 14.18 -13.56 4.55
N ALA A 20 14.81 -14.42 5.36
CA ALA A 20 14.98 -15.84 5.04
C ALA A 20 13.65 -16.60 4.93
N LEU A 21 12.69 -16.33 5.83
CA LEU A 21 11.35 -16.92 5.76
C LEU A 21 10.61 -16.53 4.49
N MET A 22 10.77 -15.28 4.06
CA MET A 22 10.16 -14.74 2.83
C MET A 22 10.94 -15.10 1.56
N GLY A 23 12.10 -15.75 1.68
CA GLY A 23 12.93 -16.14 0.53
C GLY A 23 13.58 -14.96 -0.20
N VAL A 24 13.77 -13.82 0.47
CA VAL A 24 14.33 -12.59 -0.10
C VAL A 24 15.58 -12.13 0.64
N SER A 25 16.34 -11.21 0.05
CA SER A 25 17.47 -10.58 0.75
C SER A 25 16.98 -9.61 1.83
N MET A 26 17.80 -9.37 2.86
CA MET A 26 17.47 -8.41 3.91
C MET A 26 17.22 -6.99 3.34
N GLY A 27 18.01 -6.57 2.35
CA GLY A 27 17.80 -5.29 1.67
C GLY A 27 16.51 -5.24 0.85
N GLU A 28 16.07 -6.37 0.30
CA GLU A 28 14.78 -6.46 -0.39
C GLU A 28 13.61 -6.34 0.58
N ALA A 29 13.67 -7.08 1.70
CA ALA A 29 12.67 -6.98 2.76
C ALA A 29 12.53 -5.55 3.29
N PHE A 30 13.65 -4.85 3.53
CA PHE A 30 13.62 -3.44 3.94
C PHE A 30 13.03 -2.51 2.86
N LYS A 31 13.36 -2.71 1.59
CA LYS A 31 12.78 -1.92 0.50
C LYS A 31 11.28 -2.13 0.41
N GLN A 32 10.82 -3.39 0.43
CA GLN A 32 9.41 -3.73 0.37
C GLN A 32 8.65 -3.10 1.54
N ALA A 33 9.13 -3.28 2.78
CA ALA A 33 8.49 -2.69 3.96
C ALA A 33 8.41 -1.15 3.90
N LEU A 34 9.45 -0.48 3.37
CA LEU A 34 9.43 0.96 3.20
C LEU A 34 8.39 1.40 2.16
N PHE A 35 8.36 0.74 1.00
CA PHE A 35 7.41 1.11 -0.06
C PHE A 35 5.97 0.75 0.29
N GLU A 36 5.73 -0.34 1.02
CA GLU A 36 4.41 -0.69 1.57
C GLU A 36 3.91 0.41 2.51
N LYS A 37 4.77 0.96 3.37
CA LYS A 37 4.40 2.09 4.24
C LYS A 37 4.09 3.37 3.47
N ILE A 38 4.87 3.65 2.42
CA ILE A 38 4.62 4.81 1.55
C ILE A 38 3.29 4.64 0.80
N GLU A 39 3.00 3.42 0.31
CA GLU A 39 1.74 3.08 -0.36
C GLU A 39 0.55 3.23 0.60
N ASP A 40 0.62 2.68 1.81
CA ASP A 40 -0.40 2.84 2.85
C ASP A 40 -0.75 4.33 3.07
N GLU A 41 0.26 5.19 3.25
CA GLU A 41 0.08 6.62 3.48
C GLU A 41 -0.52 7.33 2.25
N TYR A 42 -0.08 6.95 1.06
CA TYR A 42 -0.58 7.50 -0.19
C TYR A 42 -2.05 7.12 -0.42
N ASP A 43 -2.41 5.86 -0.20
CA ASP A 43 -3.76 5.35 -0.37
C ASP A 43 -4.75 6.04 0.58
N ILE A 44 -4.34 6.27 1.84
CA ILE A 44 -5.11 7.05 2.80
C ILE A 44 -5.35 8.47 2.26
N ALA A 45 -4.31 9.16 1.81
CA ALA A 45 -4.43 10.52 1.30
C ALA A 45 -5.34 10.61 0.07
N VAL A 46 -5.24 9.64 -0.85
CA VAL A 46 -6.12 9.54 -2.03
C VAL A 46 -7.57 9.27 -1.62
N GLY A 47 -7.79 8.35 -0.70
CA GLY A 47 -9.10 8.03 -0.15
C GLY A 47 -9.77 9.24 0.50
N GLU A 48 -9.04 9.99 1.33
CA GLU A 48 -9.53 11.23 1.93
C GLU A 48 -9.85 12.32 0.90
N ALA A 49 -9.04 12.45 -0.15
CA ALA A 49 -9.30 13.37 -1.25
C ALA A 49 -10.56 12.99 -2.03
N ALA A 50 -10.74 11.70 -2.33
CA ALA A 50 -11.93 11.19 -2.99
C ALA A 50 -13.19 11.41 -2.13
N TYR A 51 -13.09 11.14 -0.83
CA TYR A 51 -14.20 11.35 0.10
C TYR A 51 -14.60 12.82 0.21
N ARG A 52 -13.64 13.75 0.31
CA ARG A 52 -13.92 15.20 0.29
C ARG A 52 -14.64 15.63 -0.99
N ARG A 53 -14.18 15.19 -2.16
CA ARG A 53 -14.84 15.48 -3.45
C ARG A 53 -16.27 14.95 -3.50
N TYR A 54 -16.52 13.78 -2.91
CA TYR A 54 -17.88 13.25 -2.77
C TYR A 54 -18.73 14.12 -1.84
N LEU A 55 -18.21 14.56 -0.70
CA LEU A 55 -18.94 15.46 0.21
C LEU A 55 -19.30 16.80 -0.44
N ASP A 56 -18.44 17.34 -1.32
CA ASP A 56 -18.71 18.57 -2.06
C ASP A 56 -19.84 18.39 -3.10
N ASN A 57 -20.02 17.18 -3.65
CA ASN A 57 -21.08 16.84 -4.59
C ASN A 57 -21.54 15.38 -4.42
N PRO A 58 -22.44 15.10 -3.44
CA PRO A 58 -22.76 13.75 -3.02
C PRO A 58 -23.73 13.09 -4.01
N LYS A 59 -23.17 12.58 -5.11
CA LYS A 59 -23.91 11.78 -6.08
C LYS A 59 -23.66 10.29 -5.82
N THR A 60 -24.73 9.55 -5.63
CA THR A 60 -24.69 8.09 -5.49
C THR A 60 -25.39 7.43 -6.67
N TYR A 61 -25.04 6.17 -6.91
CA TYR A 61 -25.65 5.33 -7.93
C TYR A 61 -26.05 4.01 -7.27
N SER A 62 -27.21 3.51 -7.64
CA SER A 62 -27.60 2.14 -7.34
C SER A 62 -26.71 1.16 -8.09
N HIS A 63 -26.62 -0.07 -7.58
CA HIS A 63 -25.84 -1.13 -8.23
C HIS A 63 -26.27 -1.36 -9.69
N ALA A 64 -27.57 -1.29 -9.98
CA ALA A 64 -28.11 -1.43 -11.34
C ALA A 64 -27.67 -0.30 -12.27
N GLU A 65 -27.60 0.94 -11.78
CA GLU A 65 -27.09 2.08 -12.56
C GLU A 65 -25.60 1.91 -12.86
N VAL A 66 -24.79 1.47 -11.89
CA VAL A 66 -23.35 1.23 -12.08
C VAL A 66 -23.11 0.11 -13.10
N LEU A 67 -23.86 -1.00 -13.02
CA LEU A 67 -23.78 -2.09 -14.01
C LEU A 67 -24.13 -1.60 -15.41
N LYS A 68 -25.11 -0.71 -15.56
CA LYS A 68 -25.44 -0.10 -16.86
C LYS A 68 -24.33 0.85 -17.36
N MET A 69 -23.59 1.49 -16.46
CA MET A 69 -22.53 2.44 -16.82
C MET A 69 -21.22 1.75 -17.21
N PHE A 70 -20.89 0.62 -16.58
CA PHE A 70 -19.56 0.01 -16.66
C PHE A 70 -19.55 -1.51 -16.88
N GLY A 71 -20.72 -2.17 -16.90
CA GLY A 71 -20.80 -3.55 -17.33
C GLY A 71 -20.59 -3.62 -18.84
N ASP A 72 -19.60 -4.38 -19.28
CA ASP A 72 -19.46 -4.69 -20.70
C ASP A 72 -20.76 -5.37 -21.16
N GLU A 73 -21.40 -4.80 -22.18
CA GLU A 73 -22.50 -5.47 -22.89
C GLU A 73 -21.88 -6.69 -23.61
N GLU A 74 -21.96 -7.88 -23.01
CA GLU A 74 -21.99 -9.13 -23.80
C GLU A 74 -23.33 -9.29 -24.52
#